data_AF-A0AAD8MDL9-F1
#
_entry.id   AF-A0AAD8MDL9-F1
#
_cell.length_a   1.000
_cell.length_b   1.000
_cell.length_c   1.000
_cell.angle_alpha   90.00
_cell.angle_beta   90.00
_cell.angle_gamma   90.00
#
_symmetry.space_group_name_H-M   'P 1'
#
loop_
_entity.id
_entity.type
_entity.pdbx_description
1 polymer ?
#
loop_
_entity_poly.entity_id
_entity_poly.type
_entity_poly.pdbx_seq_one_letter_code
_entity_poly.pdbx_strand_id
1 'polypeptide(L)'
;MRRDFRTYVGSVVRFQVDINVESWDVVNDGLKYAIWDDIKNRWKLDDSHKKNVLERAGKQWRDFKGYYFPNEKTKVVFEKMGELQNQVSDGSWTPQGHDDILSRALGRKEHGGRARGNAYDQVCHGSQNG
;
A
#
# COMPACT_ATOMS: atom_id res chain seq x y z
N MET A 1 -9.10 -0.48 14.15
CA MET A 1 -9.41 -1.88 13.76
C MET A 1 -10.07 -2.01 12.38
N ARG A 2 -11.32 -1.53 12.14
CA ARG A 2 -11.98 -1.67 10.81
C ARG A 2 -11.36 -0.84 9.67
N ARG A 3 -10.80 0.34 9.96
CA ARG A 3 -10.10 1.16 8.95
C ARG A 3 -8.79 0.50 8.52
N ASP A 4 -8.03 -0.01 9.48
CA ASP A 4 -6.71 -0.62 9.25
C ASP A 4 -6.81 -1.87 8.37
N PHE A 5 -7.84 -2.71 8.58
CA PHE A 5 -8.11 -3.87 7.74
C PHE A 5 -8.36 -3.46 6.28
N ARG A 6 -9.28 -2.51 6.04
CA ARG A 6 -9.63 -2.07 4.69
C ARG A 6 -8.43 -1.45 3.98
N THR A 7 -7.70 -0.57 4.67
CA THR A 7 -6.50 0.09 4.14
C THR A 7 -5.43 -0.95 3.78
N TYR A 8 -5.21 -1.93 4.66
CA TYR A 8 -4.24 -2.99 4.43
C TYR A 8 -4.59 -3.87 3.24
N VAL A 9 -5.83 -4.37 3.16
CA VAL A 9 -6.30 -5.16 2.01
C VAL A 9 -6.14 -4.37 0.72
N GLY A 10 -6.42 -3.06 0.74
CA GLY A 10 -6.18 -2.21 -0.42
C GLY A 10 -4.71 -2.14 -0.82
N SER A 11 -3.80 -2.00 0.15
CA SER A 11 -2.35 -1.94 -0.10
C SER A 11 -1.81 -3.24 -0.69
N VAL A 12 -2.13 -4.40 -0.08
CA VAL A 12 -1.67 -5.73 -0.54
C VAL A 12 -2.12 -6.00 -1.98
N VAL A 13 -3.39 -5.72 -2.26
CA VAL A 13 -3.98 -5.98 -3.57
C VAL A 13 -3.39 -5.09 -4.65
N ARG A 14 -3.10 -3.82 -4.34
CA ARG A 14 -2.42 -2.89 -5.26
C ARG A 14 -0.94 -3.21 -5.43
N PHE A 15 -0.34 -3.88 -4.45
CA PHE A 15 1.06 -4.32 -4.52
C PHE A 15 1.22 -5.60 -5.34
N GLN A 16 0.32 -6.56 -5.17
CA GLN A 16 0.46 -7.90 -5.76
C GLN A 16 -0.23 -8.07 -7.11
N VAL A 17 -1.21 -7.22 -7.46
CA VAL A 17 -1.96 -7.35 -8.72
C VAL A 17 -1.63 -6.20 -9.65
N ASP A 18 -1.02 -6.54 -10.78
CA ASP A 18 -0.75 -5.59 -11.85
C ASP A 18 -2.06 -4.95 -12.36
N ILE A 19 -2.05 -3.65 -12.52
CA ILE A 19 -3.21 -2.90 -13.02
C ILE A 19 -3.47 -3.15 -14.51
N ASN A 20 -2.45 -3.65 -15.25
CA ASN A 20 -2.59 -4.06 -16.65
C ASN A 20 -3.49 -5.28 -16.80
N VAL A 21 -3.75 -6.04 -15.73
CA VAL A 21 -4.71 -7.15 -15.76
C VAL A 21 -6.08 -6.60 -16.15
N GLU A 22 -6.74 -7.22 -17.12
CA GLU A 22 -8.01 -6.72 -17.67
C GLU A 22 -9.15 -6.76 -16.64
N SER A 23 -9.29 -7.88 -15.94
CA SER A 23 -10.30 -8.08 -14.89
C SER A 23 -9.75 -8.91 -13.72
N TRP A 24 -10.33 -8.70 -12.54
CA TRP A 24 -9.99 -9.45 -11.32
C TRP A 24 -10.11 -10.97 -11.50
N ASP A 25 -11.05 -11.42 -12.34
CA ASP A 25 -11.25 -12.84 -12.63
C ASP A 25 -10.04 -13.47 -13.33
N VAL A 26 -9.29 -12.69 -14.13
CA VAL A 26 -8.11 -13.12 -14.89
C VAL A 26 -6.84 -13.16 -14.02
N VAL A 27 -6.88 -12.58 -12.83
CA VAL A 27 -5.75 -12.62 -11.90
C VAL A 27 -5.41 -14.07 -11.56
N ASN A 28 -4.14 -14.43 -11.68
CA ASN A 28 -3.65 -15.77 -11.38
C ASN A 28 -4.09 -16.22 -9.98
N ASP A 29 -4.62 -17.44 -9.87
CA ASP A 29 -5.11 -17.93 -8.59
C ASP A 29 -4.01 -18.00 -7.53
N GLY A 30 -2.76 -18.29 -7.90
CA GLY A 30 -1.60 -18.21 -7.02
C GLY A 30 -1.40 -16.83 -6.39
N LEU A 31 -1.63 -15.75 -7.14
CA LEU A 31 -1.63 -14.40 -6.58
C LEU A 31 -2.81 -14.19 -5.62
N LYS A 32 -4.02 -14.64 -5.99
CA LYS A 32 -5.18 -14.58 -5.07
C LYS A 32 -4.91 -15.35 -3.78
N TYR A 33 -4.22 -16.50 -3.86
CA TYR A 33 -3.79 -17.27 -2.69
C TYR A 33 -2.76 -16.52 -1.84
N ALA A 34 -1.76 -15.89 -2.45
CA ALA A 34 -0.76 -15.10 -1.72
C ALA A 34 -1.40 -13.89 -0.99
N ILE A 35 -2.32 -13.17 -1.65
CA ILE A 35 -3.10 -12.09 -1.04
C ILE A 35 -3.90 -12.62 0.16
N TRP A 36 -4.60 -13.74 -0.02
CA TRP A 36 -5.38 -14.38 1.04
C TRP A 36 -4.50 -14.80 2.21
N ASP A 37 -3.39 -15.49 1.95
CA ASP A 37 -2.50 -16.05 2.96
C ASP A 37 -1.87 -14.95 3.82
N ASP A 38 -1.43 -13.85 3.21
CA ASP A 38 -0.90 -12.70 3.93
C ASP A 38 -1.94 -12.04 4.85
N ILE A 39 -3.17 -11.82 4.35
CA ILE A 39 -4.27 -11.27 5.15
C ILE A 39 -4.67 -12.23 6.27
N LYS A 40 -4.74 -13.54 5.98
CA LYS A 40 -5.05 -14.61 6.92
C LYS A 40 -4.04 -14.63 8.07
N ASN A 41 -2.75 -14.60 7.74
CA ASN A 41 -1.67 -14.65 8.73
C ASN A 41 -1.63 -13.40 9.61
N ARG A 42 -1.89 -12.21 9.04
CA ARG A 42 -1.88 -10.94 9.77
C ARG A 42 -3.06 -10.79 10.73
N TRP A 43 -4.25 -11.24 10.33
CA TRP A 43 -5.49 -11.05 11.10
C TRP A 43 -5.99 -12.33 11.80
N LYS A 44 -5.23 -13.43 11.73
CA LYS A 44 -5.57 -14.74 12.31
C LYS A 44 -6.97 -15.19 11.91
N LEU A 45 -7.27 -15.05 10.61
CA LEU A 45 -8.57 -15.42 10.06
C LEU A 45 -8.63 -16.92 9.73
N ASP A 46 -9.84 -17.44 9.69
CA ASP A 46 -10.14 -18.78 9.21
C ASP A 46 -10.58 -18.76 7.72
N ASP A 47 -10.47 -19.90 7.03
CA ASP A 47 -10.79 -20.06 5.61
C ASP A 47 -12.26 -19.76 5.27
N SER A 48 -13.17 -19.78 6.24
CA SER A 48 -14.54 -19.25 6.11
C SER A 48 -14.61 -17.80 5.62
N HIS A 49 -13.58 -17.00 5.88
CA HIS A 49 -13.52 -15.60 5.47
C HIS A 49 -12.90 -15.39 4.09
N LYS A 50 -12.29 -16.42 3.50
CA LYS A 50 -11.52 -16.34 2.24
C LYS A 50 -12.33 -15.68 1.13
N LYS A 51 -13.55 -16.15 0.90
CA LYS A 51 -14.43 -15.62 -0.15
C LYS A 51 -14.72 -14.13 0.06
N ASN A 52 -15.17 -13.76 1.25
CA ASN A 52 -15.49 -12.37 1.61
C ASN A 52 -14.28 -11.43 1.48
N VAL A 53 -13.08 -11.91 1.86
CA VAL A 53 -11.85 -11.14 1.76
C VAL A 53 -11.43 -10.95 0.30
N LEU A 54 -11.47 -12.01 -0.51
CA LEU A 54 -11.12 -11.92 -1.94
C LEU A 54 -12.13 -11.09 -2.74
N GLU A 55 -13.42 -11.15 -2.42
CA GLU A 55 -14.44 -10.29 -3.04
C GLU A 55 -14.18 -8.80 -2.72
N ARG A 56 -13.82 -8.51 -1.47
CA ARG A 56 -13.44 -7.15 -1.05
C ARG A 56 -12.13 -6.68 -1.68
N ALA A 57 -11.15 -7.56 -1.76
CA ALA A 57 -9.89 -7.31 -2.46
C ALA A 57 -10.14 -6.94 -3.92
N GLY A 58 -10.90 -7.76 -4.65
CA GLY A 58 -11.26 -7.51 -6.03
C GLY A 58 -12.06 -6.22 -6.21
N LYS A 59 -12.98 -5.89 -5.29
CA LYS A 59 -13.68 -4.61 -5.33
C LYS A 59 -12.71 -3.43 -5.16
N GLN A 60 -11.81 -3.48 -4.19
CA GLN A 60 -10.83 -2.40 -3.98
C GLN A 60 -9.86 -2.25 -5.17
N TRP A 61 -9.48 -3.36 -5.80
CA TRP A 61 -8.68 -3.34 -7.02
C TRP A 61 -9.42 -2.69 -8.19
N ARG A 62 -10.71 -3.04 -8.41
CA ARG A 62 -11.53 -2.43 -9.46
C ARG A 62 -11.79 -0.95 -9.20
N ASP A 63 -12.11 -0.58 -7.97
CA ASP A 63 -12.30 0.82 -7.56
C ASP A 63 -11.00 1.61 -7.81
N PHE A 64 -9.84 1.01 -7.52
CA PHE A 64 -8.53 1.56 -7.85
C PHE A 64 -8.34 1.68 -9.37
N LYS A 65 -8.54 0.62 -10.15
CA LYS A 65 -8.39 0.65 -11.61
C LYS A 65 -9.27 1.72 -12.27
N GLY A 66 -10.52 1.83 -11.83
CA GLY A 66 -11.49 2.82 -12.33
C GLY A 66 -11.16 4.26 -11.94
N TYR A 67 -10.53 4.51 -10.79
CA TYR A 67 -10.02 5.85 -10.45
C TYR A 67 -8.83 6.26 -11.35
N TYR A 68 -8.08 5.28 -11.84
CA TYR A 68 -6.81 5.55 -12.53
C TYR A 68 -6.93 5.63 -14.06
N PHE A 69 -7.89 4.95 -14.68
CA PHE A 69 -8.30 5.18 -16.07
C PHE A 69 -9.39 6.26 -16.08
N PRO A 70 -9.10 7.58 -16.23
CA PRO A 70 -8.63 8.18 -17.49
C PRO A 70 -7.80 9.49 -17.32
N ASN A 71 -6.46 9.47 -17.41
CA ASN A 71 -5.64 10.67 -17.72
C ASN A 71 -4.14 10.36 -17.85
N GLU A 72 -3.42 11.16 -18.65
CA GLU A 72 -1.95 11.08 -18.82
C GLU A 72 -1.19 11.18 -17.48
N LYS A 73 -1.68 12.01 -16.55
CA LYS A 73 -1.10 12.17 -15.20
C LYS A 73 -1.06 10.86 -14.42
N THR A 74 -2.00 9.96 -14.68
CA THR A 74 -2.07 8.69 -14.00
C THR A 74 -1.03 7.69 -14.51
N LYS A 75 -0.60 7.85 -15.78
CA LYS A 75 0.47 7.07 -16.39
C LYS A 75 1.81 7.25 -15.67
N VAL A 76 2.12 8.49 -15.31
CA VAL A 76 3.34 8.83 -14.54
C VAL A 76 3.31 8.20 -13.13
N VAL A 77 2.13 8.16 -12.52
CA VAL A 77 1.96 7.50 -11.22
C VAL A 77 2.19 5.99 -11.36
N PHE A 78 1.76 5.37 -12.47
CA PHE A 78 2.00 3.94 -12.71
C PHE A 78 3.47 3.58 -12.90
N GLU A 79 4.19 4.36 -13.70
CA GLU A 79 5.62 4.13 -13.92
C GLU A 79 6.39 4.16 -12.59
N LYS A 80 6.04 5.13 -11.72
CA LYS A 80 6.59 5.20 -10.36
C LYS A 80 6.17 4.03 -9.47
N MET A 81 4.95 3.51 -9.59
CA MET A 81 4.54 2.34 -8.82
C MET A 81 5.35 1.10 -9.17
N GLY A 82 5.60 0.86 -10.47
CA GLY A 82 6.44 -0.25 -10.92
C GLY A 82 7.88 -0.12 -10.44
N GLU A 83 8.45 1.08 -10.49
CA GLU A 83 9.79 1.36 -9.98
C GLU A 83 9.90 1.10 -8.47
N LEU A 84 8.91 1.58 -7.70
CA LEU A 84 8.85 1.35 -6.25
C LEU A 84 8.64 -0.13 -5.92
N GLN A 85 7.89 -0.89 -6.72
CA GLN A 85 7.78 -2.34 -6.54
C GLN A 85 9.12 -3.05 -6.73
N ASN A 86 9.94 -2.62 -7.69
CA ASN A 86 11.30 -3.14 -7.85
C ASN A 86 12.16 -2.82 -6.61
N GLN A 87 12.04 -1.62 -6.05
CA GLN A 87 12.77 -1.26 -4.81
C GLN A 87 12.32 -2.07 -3.59
N VAL A 88 11.03 -2.43 -3.49
CA VAL A 88 10.56 -3.38 -2.45
C VAL A 88 11.13 -4.77 -2.68
N SER A 89 11.15 -5.22 -3.92
CA SER A 89 11.64 -6.56 -4.28
C SER A 89 13.14 -6.70 -4.05
N ASP A 90 13.91 -5.63 -4.30
CA ASP A 90 15.35 -5.56 -4.03
C ASP A 90 15.66 -5.38 -2.53
N GLY A 91 14.64 -5.21 -1.68
CA GLY A 91 14.80 -4.95 -0.25
C GLY A 91 15.30 -3.55 0.09
N SER A 92 15.50 -2.69 -0.93
CA SER A 92 15.92 -1.29 -0.77
C SER A 92 14.88 -0.43 -0.05
N TRP A 93 13.61 -0.84 -0.03
CA TRP A 93 12.54 -0.08 0.63
C TRP A 93 11.41 -0.99 1.13
N THR A 94 10.82 -0.66 2.28
CA THR A 94 9.68 -1.41 2.85
C THR A 94 8.49 -0.48 3.11
N PRO A 95 7.30 -0.76 2.54
CA PRO A 95 6.11 0.04 2.79
C PRO A 95 5.66 -0.08 4.25
N GLN A 96 5.44 1.06 4.91
CA GLN A 96 4.92 1.10 6.29
C GLN A 96 3.65 1.95 6.38
N GLY A 97 2.56 1.31 6.82
CA GLY A 97 1.33 1.99 7.23
C GLY A 97 0.69 2.83 6.11
N HIS A 98 0.85 4.16 6.20
CA HIS A 98 0.30 5.15 5.26
C HIS A 98 1.36 5.67 4.25
N ASP A 99 2.63 5.32 4.43
CA ASP A 99 3.70 5.52 3.44
C ASP A 99 3.85 4.23 2.63
N ASP A 100 2.81 3.92 1.87
CA ASP A 100 2.79 2.82 0.91
C ASP A 100 3.07 3.33 -0.51
N ILE A 101 3.37 2.40 -1.43
CA ILE A 101 3.77 2.69 -2.82
C ILE A 101 2.82 3.67 -3.49
N LEU A 102 1.52 3.57 -3.20
CA LEU A 102 0.52 4.47 -3.73
C LEU A 102 0.73 5.92 -3.29
N SER A 103 0.97 6.14 -2.00
CA SER A 103 1.16 7.47 -1.42
C SER A 103 2.37 8.15 -2.04
N ARG A 104 3.44 7.36 -2.24
CA ARG A 104 4.71 7.78 -2.79
C ARG A 104 4.66 8.00 -4.30
N ALA A 105 4.00 7.11 -5.04
CA ALA A 105 3.77 7.25 -6.48
C ALA A 105 2.84 8.43 -6.80
N LEU A 106 1.80 8.65 -5.99
CA LEU A 106 0.91 9.81 -6.10
C LEU A 106 1.63 11.12 -5.74
N GLY A 107 2.85 11.06 -5.18
CA GLY A 107 3.61 12.23 -4.80
C GLY A 107 2.83 13.11 -3.83
N ARG A 108 2.02 12.52 -2.95
CA ARG A 108 1.38 13.27 -1.86
C ARG A 108 2.50 13.70 -0.93
N LYS A 109 3.10 14.86 -1.21
CA LYS A 109 3.69 15.70 -0.19
C LYS A 109 2.59 15.83 0.85
N GLU A 110 2.80 15.21 2.00
CA GLU A 110 2.02 15.38 3.21
C GLU A 110 1.35 16.75 3.19
N HIS A 111 0.02 16.76 3.06
CA HIS A 111 -0.71 17.99 3.35
C HIS A 111 -0.42 18.27 4.82
N GLY A 112 0.46 19.25 5.07
CA GLY A 112 0.75 19.80 6.37
C GLY A 112 -0.57 20.13 7.06
N GLY A 113 -1.01 19.21 7.91
CA GLY A 113 -2.37 19.14 8.40
C GLY A 113 -2.39 18.97 9.90
N ARG A 114 -1.62 19.81 10.61
CA ARG A 114 -2.00 20.56 11.81
C ARG A 114 -0.73 21.02 12.53
N ALA A 115 -0.40 22.30 12.41
CA ALA A 115 0.41 22.97 13.42
C ALA A 115 -0.30 22.84 14.76
N ARG A 116 0.18 21.95 15.62
CA ARG A 116 0.07 22.06 17.07
C ARG A 116 1.49 21.91 17.58
N GLY A 117 2.04 23.04 17.99
CA GLY A 117 3.37 23.12 18.55
C GLY A 117 3.52 22.17 19.74
N ASN A 118 4.69 21.55 19.81
CA ASN A 118 5.56 21.66 20.95
C ASN A 118 6.94 21.22 20.49
N ALA A 119 7.74 22.21 20.11
CA ALA A 119 9.18 22.06 20.13
C ALA A 119 9.63 22.11 21.60
N TYR A 120 10.11 20.99 22.12
CA TYR A 120 11.26 21.00 23.01
C TYR A 120 12.14 19.83 22.58
N ASP A 121 13.15 20.25 21.82
CA ASP A 121 14.26 19.52 21.25
C ASP A 121 15.13 19.00 22.41
N GLN A 122 15.23 17.68 22.55
CA GLN A 122 16.31 17.05 23.30
C GLN A 122 17.40 16.70 22.29
N VAL A 123 18.45 17.52 22.24
CA VAL A 123 19.75 17.16 21.66
C VAL A 123 20.86 17.52 22.64
N CYS A 124 21.26 16.48 23.36
CA CYS A 124 22.64 16.02 23.53
C CYS A 124 23.74 17.09 23.37
N HIS A 125 24.16 17.68 24.49
CA HIS A 125 25.51 18.25 24.61
C HIS A 125 26.52 17.12 24.81
N GLY A 126 27.27 16.80 23.76
CA GLY A 126 28.57 16.16 23.88
C GLY A 126 29.67 17.21 23.72
N SER A 127 30.43 17.48 24.78
CA SER A 127 31.85 17.83 24.65
C SER A 127 32.52 17.74 26.02
N GLN A 128 33.42 16.77 26.16
CA GLN A 128 34.31 16.61 27.30
C GLN A 128 35.67 17.24 26.97
N ASN A 129 36.12 18.09 27.91
CA ASN A 129 37.47 18.22 28.43
C ASN A 129 38.59 18.81 27.55
N GLY A 130 38.99 20.02 27.93
CA GLY A 130 40.35 20.55 27.92
C GLY A 130 40.55 21.36 29.19
#